data_AF-A0A975CXS3-F1
#
_entry.id   AF-A0A975CXS3-F1
#
_cell.length_a   1.000
_cell.length_b   1.000
_cell.length_c   1.000
_cell.angle_alpha   90.00
_cell.angle_beta   90.00
_cell.angle_gamma   90.00
#
_symmetry.space_group_name_H-M   'P 1'
#
loop_
_entity.id
_entity.type
_entity.pdbx_description
1 polymer ?
#
loop_
_entity_poly.entity_id
_entity_poly.type
_entity_poly.pdbx_seq_one_letter_code
_entity_poly.pdbx_strand_id
1 'polypeptide(L)'
;MISVNPFREELRSILDALETERPAVLRRSRSEEWLYATDLPAAASENTLNDFINRAGKAGWKLVREGGWILLDRKDGVFLPGFIPEECTTGPAAACCRSLLERHRNHLAPSDGNTERMLLKAGEESRESYEEACRKLHARWAERLRGHQGIPAVHMTFFGGGK
;
A
#
# COMPACT_ATOMS: atom_id res chain seq x y z
N MET A 1 3.80 15.74 -11.50
CA MET A 1 4.36 15.76 -10.14
C MET A 1 3.93 14.45 -9.49
N ILE A 2 4.87 13.61 -9.03
CA ILE A 2 4.51 12.35 -8.34
C ILE A 2 3.94 12.76 -6.99
N SER A 3 2.62 12.63 -6.82
CA SER A 3 1.97 12.89 -5.53
C SER A 3 2.53 11.89 -4.52
N VAL A 4 3.20 12.40 -3.50
CA VAL A 4 3.70 11.56 -2.41
C VAL A 4 2.49 10.96 -1.72
N ASN A 5 2.50 9.64 -1.54
CA ASN A 5 1.43 8.93 -0.85
C ASN A 5 1.17 9.55 0.54
N PRO A 6 -0.08 9.92 0.89
CA PRO A 6 -0.41 10.55 2.18
C PRO A 6 0.09 9.77 3.39
N PHE A 7 0.16 8.44 3.29
CA PHE A 7 0.67 7.59 4.35
C PHE A 7 2.17 7.78 4.62
N ARG A 8 2.96 8.01 3.58
CA ARG A 8 4.39 8.31 3.75
C ARG A 8 4.57 9.67 4.41
N GLU A 9 3.78 10.67 4.02
CA GLU A 9 3.82 12.01 4.61
C GLU A 9 3.42 11.99 6.10
N GLU A 10 2.35 11.28 6.43
CA GLU A 10 1.90 11.09 7.82
C GLU A 10 3.00 10.47 8.68
N LEU A 11 3.57 9.33 8.24
CA LEU A 11 4.65 8.67 8.97
C LEU A 11 5.90 9.54 9.07
N ARG A 12 6.23 10.29 8.01
CA ARG A 12 7.36 11.22 8.02
C ARG A 12 7.14 12.33 9.05
N SER A 13 5.94 12.92 9.07
CA SER A 13 5.58 13.94 10.06
C SER A 13 5.69 13.44 11.50
N ILE A 14 5.27 12.20 11.77
CA ILE A 14 5.43 11.59 13.10
C ILE A 14 6.91 11.41 13.44
N LEU A 15 7.72 10.90 12.51
CA LEU A 15 9.16 10.67 12.71
C LEU A 15 9.93 11.97 12.93
N ASP A 16 9.63 13.01 12.15
CA ASP A 16 10.32 14.30 12.20
C ASP A 16 10.01 15.07 13.51
N ALA A 17 8.93 14.71 14.21
CA ALA A 17 8.55 15.27 15.49
C ALA A 17 9.21 14.57 16.71
N LEU A 18 10.13 13.63 16.48
CA LEU A 18 10.84 12.89 17.53
C LEU A 18 12.27 13.40 17.71
N GLU A 19 12.71 13.45 18.97
CA GLU A 19 14.12 13.68 19.28
C GLU A 19 14.92 12.38 19.08
N THR A 20 15.74 12.37 18.03
CA THR A 20 16.55 11.23 17.59
C THR A 20 18.02 11.63 17.46
N GLU A 21 18.93 10.68 17.61
CA GLU A 21 20.38 10.91 17.45
C GLU A 21 20.75 11.29 16.00
N ARG A 22 19.95 10.77 15.06
CA ARG A 22 20.01 11.08 13.64
C ARG A 22 18.62 10.89 13.02
N PRO A 23 18.34 11.50 11.86
CA PRO A 23 17.10 11.24 11.14
C PRO A 23 16.90 9.75 10.87
N ALA A 24 15.74 9.24 11.27
CA ALA A 24 15.34 7.87 10.97
C ALA A 24 14.95 7.74 9.49
N VAL A 25 15.40 6.65 8.88
CA VAL A 25 15.03 6.26 7.53
C VAL A 25 13.60 5.73 7.58
N LEU A 26 12.79 6.16 6.61
CA LEU A 26 11.52 5.54 6.28
C LEU A 26 11.61 5.05 4.85
N ARG A 27 11.39 3.75 4.65
CA ARG A 27 11.43 3.11 3.34
C ARG A 27 10.23 2.21 3.14
N ARG A 28 9.98 1.82 1.89
CA ARG A 28 9.03 0.76 1.56
C ARG A 28 9.52 -0.56 2.17
N SER A 29 8.62 -1.32 2.78
CA SER A 29 8.97 -2.66 3.27
C SER A 29 9.15 -3.62 2.09
N ARG A 30 10.12 -4.53 2.20
CA ARG A 30 10.33 -5.63 1.24
C ARG A 30 9.34 -6.78 1.44
N SER A 31 8.69 -6.86 2.60
CA SER A 31 7.64 -7.86 2.86
C SER A 31 6.35 -7.47 2.14
N GLU A 32 5.61 -8.47 1.64
CA GLU A 32 4.29 -8.26 1.04
C GLU A 32 3.25 -7.79 2.07
N GLU A 33 3.44 -8.12 3.35
CA GLU A 33 2.47 -7.90 4.43
C GLU A 33 2.54 -6.51 5.06
N TRP A 34 3.64 -5.78 4.84
CA TRP A 34 3.92 -4.50 5.47
C TRP A 34 4.11 -3.40 4.43
N LEU A 35 3.64 -2.18 4.70
CA LEU A 35 3.79 -1.05 3.78
C LEU A 35 5.18 -0.43 3.88
N TYR A 36 5.60 -0.11 5.11
CA TYR A 36 6.86 0.60 5.36
C TYR A 36 7.72 -0.09 6.40
N ALA A 37 8.97 0.33 6.44
CA ALA A 37 9.92 -0.01 7.48
C ALA A 37 10.70 1.24 7.88
N THR A 38 10.96 1.40 9.18
CA THR A 38 11.86 2.42 9.72
C THR A 38 12.94 1.81 10.59
N ASP A 39 14.14 2.38 10.52
CA ASP A 39 15.30 1.98 11.34
C ASP A 39 15.38 2.77 12.66
N LEU A 40 14.28 3.41 13.07
CA LEU A 40 14.18 4.17 14.31
C LEU A 40 14.80 3.48 15.54
N PRO A 41 14.71 2.14 15.73
CA PRO A 41 15.40 1.46 16.85
C PRO A 41 16.90 1.69 16.93
N ALA A 42 17.56 1.99 15.81
CA ALA A 42 18.99 2.28 15.74
C ALA A 42 19.33 3.78 15.78
N ALA A 43 18.32 4.65 15.93
CA ALA A 43 18.46 6.11 15.89
C ALA A 43 17.89 6.81 17.12
N ALA A 44 17.27 6.08 18.04
CA ALA A 44 16.46 6.66 19.10
C ALA A 44 16.52 5.83 20.39
N SER A 45 16.34 6.51 21.52
CA SER A 45 16.18 5.85 22.83
C SER A 45 14.89 5.03 22.91
N GLU A 46 14.81 4.08 23.84
CA GLU A 46 13.56 3.33 24.08
C GLU A 46 12.38 4.22 24.47
N ASN A 47 12.61 5.36 25.13
CA ASN A 47 11.55 6.32 25.44
C ASN A 47 10.99 6.95 24.15
N THR A 48 11.87 7.38 23.25
CA THR A 48 11.49 7.92 21.94
C THR A 48 10.77 6.86 21.09
N LEU A 49 11.24 5.60 21.13
CA LEU A 49 10.59 4.49 20.44
C LEU A 49 9.17 4.25 20.95
N ASN A 50 8.96 4.31 22.26
CA ASN A 50 7.63 4.17 22.86
C ASN A 50 6.72 5.34 22.50
N ASP A 51 7.24 6.57 22.45
CA ASP A 51 6.48 7.74 21.97
C ASP A 51 6.06 7.56 20.51
N PHE A 52 6.98 7.12 19.64
CA PHE A 52 6.67 6.80 18.25
C PHE A 52 5.56 5.76 18.12
N ILE A 53 5.68 4.63 18.82
CA ILE A 53 4.69 3.54 18.79
C ILE A 53 3.32 4.06 19.24
N ASN A 54 3.27 4.91 20.26
CA ASN A 54 2.03 5.50 20.75
C ASN A 54 1.41 6.49 19.73
N ARG A 55 2.21 7.39 19.15
CA ARG A 55 1.74 8.36 18.15
C ARG A 55 1.27 7.66 16.89
N ALA A 56 2.05 6.73 16.35
CA ALA A 56 1.68 5.94 15.18
C ALA A 56 0.44 5.06 15.48
N GLY A 57 0.39 4.43 16.64
CA GLY A 57 -0.74 3.63 17.08
C GLY A 57 -2.05 4.41 17.16
N LYS A 58 -2.00 5.67 17.65
CA LYS A 58 -3.14 6.62 17.67
C LYS A 58 -3.53 7.09 16.27
N ALA A 59 -2.56 7.23 15.37
CA ALA A 59 -2.81 7.56 13.96
C ALA A 59 -3.37 6.37 13.14
N GLY A 60 -3.53 5.19 13.74
CA GLY A 60 -4.11 4.02 13.06
C GLY A 60 -3.09 3.07 12.43
N TRP A 61 -1.82 3.15 12.84
CA TRP A 61 -0.79 2.21 12.40
C TRP A 61 -0.71 0.98 13.30
N LYS A 62 -0.56 -0.20 12.69
CA LYS A 62 -0.07 -1.41 13.36
C LYS A 62 1.42 -1.54 13.09
N LEU A 63 2.15 -2.01 14.10
CA LEU A 63 3.61 -2.04 14.09
C LEU A 63 4.12 -3.38 14.62
N VAL A 64 5.24 -3.85 14.07
CA VAL A 64 6.02 -4.94 14.66
C VAL A 64 7.51 -4.59 14.61
N ARG A 65 8.25 -4.97 15.65
CA ARG A 65 9.72 -4.88 15.66
C ARG A 65 10.29 -6.18 15.08
N GLU A 66 11.08 -6.08 14.01
CA GLU A 66 11.70 -7.23 13.36
C GLU A 66 13.08 -6.85 12.80
N GLY A 67 14.12 -7.61 13.16
CA GLY A 67 15.47 -7.45 12.59
C GLY A 67 16.08 -6.05 12.74
N GLY A 68 15.78 -5.34 13.85
CA GLY A 68 16.22 -3.96 14.07
C GLY A 68 15.40 -2.89 13.34
N TRP A 69 14.31 -3.28 12.67
CA TRP A 69 13.36 -2.38 12.03
C TRP A 69 12.04 -2.36 12.79
N ILE A 70 11.29 -1.27 12.64
CA ILE A 70 9.86 -1.25 12.88
C ILE A 70 9.17 -1.35 11.52
N LEU A 71 8.38 -2.40 11.32
CA LEU A 71 7.53 -2.57 10.15
C LEU A 71 6.17 -1.95 10.43
N LEU A 72 5.60 -1.24 9.45
CA LEU A 72 4.37 -0.47 9.60
C LEU A 72 3.36 -0.79 8.51
N ASP A 73 2.11 -0.91 8.92
CA ASP A 73 0.96 -1.07 8.04
C ASP A 73 -0.29 -0.44 8.69
N ARG A 74 -1.34 -0.20 7.90
CA ARG A 74 -2.59 0.39 8.43
C ARG A 74 -3.42 -0.65 9.18
N LYS A 75 -4.00 -0.28 10.33
CA LYS A 75 -4.90 -1.15 11.11
C LYS A 75 -6.19 -1.45 10.36
N ASP A 76 -6.81 -0.43 9.78
CA ASP A 76 -8.12 -0.52 9.14
C ASP A 76 -8.03 -0.98 7.67
N GLY A 77 -6.92 -1.61 7.30
CA GLY A 77 -6.58 -1.91 5.92
C GLY A 77 -6.05 -0.68 5.16
N VAL A 78 -5.60 -0.94 3.94
CA VAL A 78 -4.98 0.05 3.06
C VAL A 78 -6.08 0.82 2.32
N PHE A 79 -6.81 1.67 3.03
CA PHE A 79 -7.76 2.57 2.38
C PHE A 79 -7.09 3.91 2.09
N LEU A 80 -6.79 4.18 0.82
CA LEU A 80 -6.48 5.53 0.35
C LEU A 80 -7.54 5.97 -0.66
N PRO A 81 -8.22 7.09 -0.45
CA PRO A 81 -8.67 7.92 -1.54
C PRO A 81 -7.46 8.72 -2.03
N GLY A 82 -6.95 8.47 -3.23
CA GLY A 82 -6.08 9.49 -3.85
C GLY A 82 -4.98 9.08 -4.81
N PHE A 83 -4.80 7.81 -5.17
CA PHE A 83 -4.02 7.50 -6.39
C PHE A 83 -4.96 7.02 -7.48
N ILE A 84 -5.38 7.98 -8.30
CA ILE A 84 -6.08 7.75 -9.56
C ILE A 84 -5.06 8.04 -10.65
N PRO A 85 -4.53 7.05 -11.38
CA PRO A 85 -3.94 7.34 -12.68
C PRO A 85 -5.02 8.04 -13.51
N GLU A 86 -4.79 9.31 -13.88
CA GLU A 86 -5.77 10.16 -14.58
C GLU A 86 -6.32 9.52 -15.85
N GLU A 87 -5.59 8.56 -16.43
CA GLU A 87 -5.98 7.82 -17.62
C GLU A 87 -5.58 6.34 -17.51
N CYS A 88 -6.28 5.56 -16.67
CA CYS A 88 -6.45 4.16 -17.02
C CYS A 88 -7.37 4.12 -18.24
N THR A 89 -6.93 3.52 -19.35
CA THR A 89 -7.83 3.22 -20.48
C THR A 89 -9.01 2.42 -19.95
N THR A 90 -10.15 3.08 -19.78
CA THR A 90 -11.36 2.48 -19.26
C THR A 90 -12.10 1.85 -20.42
N GLY A 91 -12.49 0.59 -20.27
CA GLY A 91 -13.27 -0.10 -21.28
C GLY A 91 -13.20 -1.63 -21.16
N PRO A 92 -14.26 -2.33 -21.58
CA PRO A 92 -14.29 -3.80 -21.62
C PRO A 92 -13.13 -4.40 -22.46
N ALA A 93 -12.55 -3.64 -23.39
CA ALA A 93 -11.47 -4.09 -24.26
C ALA A 93 -10.04 -3.86 -23.71
N ALA A 94 -9.88 -3.17 -22.57
CA ALA A 94 -8.58 -2.58 -22.17
C ALA A 94 -7.64 -3.50 -21.37
N ALA A 95 -7.94 -4.79 -21.18
CA ALA A 95 -7.11 -5.72 -20.38
C ALA A 95 -6.66 -5.14 -19.02
N CYS A 96 -7.56 -4.39 -18.35
CA CYS A 96 -7.29 -3.69 -17.10
C CYS A 96 -7.87 -4.46 -15.90
N CYS A 97 -7.17 -4.44 -14.75
CA CYS A 97 -7.65 -5.01 -13.48
C CYS A 97 -9.07 -4.54 -13.12
N ARG A 98 -9.39 -3.26 -13.37
CA ARG A 98 -10.74 -2.70 -13.21
C ARG A 98 -11.79 -3.43 -14.04
N SER A 99 -11.50 -3.69 -15.31
CA SER A 99 -12.44 -4.38 -16.23
C SER A 99 -12.71 -5.82 -15.76
N LEU A 100 -11.68 -6.52 -15.27
CA LEU A 100 -11.86 -7.85 -14.67
C LEU A 100 -12.77 -7.78 -13.43
N LEU A 101 -12.50 -6.87 -12.49
CA LEU A 101 -13.32 -6.71 -11.28
C LEU A 101 -14.78 -6.36 -11.63
N GLU A 102 -15.00 -5.46 -12.59
CA GLU A 102 -16.34 -5.05 -13.01
C GLU A 102 -17.14 -6.18 -13.68
N ARG A 103 -16.49 -7.07 -14.44
CA ARG A 103 -17.11 -8.22 -15.11
C ARG A 103 -17.35 -9.40 -14.18
N HIS A 104 -16.53 -9.55 -13.15
CA HIS A 104 -16.50 -10.72 -12.27
C HIS A 104 -16.88 -10.38 -10.82
N ARG A 105 -17.76 -9.37 -10.61
CA ARG A 105 -18.20 -8.93 -9.26
C ARG A 105 -18.81 -10.04 -8.39
N ASN A 106 -19.38 -11.06 -9.01
CA ASN A 106 -19.97 -12.21 -8.33
C ASN A 106 -18.96 -13.34 -8.04
N HIS A 107 -17.70 -13.18 -8.44
CA HIS A 107 -16.61 -14.16 -8.27
C HIS A 107 -15.43 -13.51 -7.53
N LEU A 108 -15.73 -12.84 -6.40
CA LEU A 108 -14.71 -12.26 -5.53
C LEU A 108 -14.31 -13.25 -4.43
N ALA A 109 -13.02 -13.29 -4.13
CA ALA A 109 -12.44 -13.92 -2.96
C ALA A 109 -12.16 -12.86 -1.88
N PRO A 110 -12.00 -13.24 -0.60
CA PRO A 110 -11.59 -12.31 0.45
C PRO A 110 -10.33 -11.53 0.09
N SER A 111 -10.26 -10.26 0.49
CA SER A 111 -9.02 -9.47 0.37
C SER A 111 -7.98 -10.01 1.34
N ASP A 112 -6.74 -10.13 0.87
CA ASP A 112 -5.55 -10.39 1.71
C ASP A 112 -4.76 -9.09 2.01
N GLY A 113 -5.20 -7.96 1.46
CA GLY A 113 -4.53 -6.67 1.53
C GLY A 113 -3.21 -6.59 0.75
N ASN A 114 -2.68 -7.71 0.25
CA ASN A 114 -1.37 -7.75 -0.42
C ASN A 114 -1.43 -7.07 -1.78
N THR A 115 -2.57 -7.16 -2.46
CA THR A 115 -2.77 -6.46 -3.73
C THR A 115 -2.75 -4.94 -3.55
N GLU A 116 -3.47 -4.43 -2.55
CA GLU A 116 -3.52 -3.02 -2.23
C GLU A 116 -2.14 -2.48 -1.83
N ARG A 117 -1.39 -3.23 -1.01
CA ARG A 117 -0.01 -2.87 -0.65
C ARG A 117 0.91 -2.83 -1.86
N MET A 118 0.82 -3.82 -2.76
CA MET A 118 1.60 -3.86 -3.99
C MET A 118 1.33 -2.62 -4.86
N LEU A 119 0.04 -2.29 -5.07
CA LEU A 119 -0.37 -1.13 -5.86
C LEU A 119 0.10 0.19 -5.23
N LEU A 120 0.00 0.34 -3.90
CA LEU A 120 0.53 1.52 -3.23
C LEU A 120 2.03 1.67 -3.37
N LYS A 121 2.79 0.60 -3.11
CA LYS A 121 4.26 0.64 -3.19
C LYS A 121 4.74 0.96 -4.60
N ALA A 122 4.01 0.49 -5.61
CA ALA A 122 4.29 0.76 -7.02
C ALA A 122 3.91 2.20 -7.41
N GLY A 123 2.74 2.69 -6.96
CA GLY A 123 2.31 4.07 -7.21
C GLY A 123 3.22 5.13 -6.57
N GLU A 124 3.80 4.83 -5.41
CA GLU A 124 4.84 5.67 -4.79
C GLU A 124 6.14 5.75 -5.59
N GLU A 125 6.42 4.74 -6.41
CA GLU A 125 7.68 4.65 -7.15
C GLU A 125 7.60 5.46 -8.44
N SER A 126 6.63 5.10 -9.28
CA SER A 126 6.38 5.77 -10.53
C SER A 126 5.06 5.30 -11.14
N ARG A 127 4.57 6.04 -12.15
CA ARG A 127 3.42 5.63 -12.94
C ARG A 127 3.68 4.30 -13.65
N GLU A 128 4.87 4.14 -14.23
CA GLU A 128 5.27 2.93 -14.97
C GLU A 128 5.31 1.70 -14.04
N SER A 129 5.79 1.89 -12.80
CA SER A 129 5.83 0.83 -11.79
C SER A 129 4.41 0.39 -11.42
N TYR A 130 3.49 1.34 -11.28
CA TYR A 130 2.08 1.06 -11.03
C TYR A 130 1.41 0.33 -12.21
N GLU A 131 1.64 0.79 -13.45
CA GLU A 131 1.09 0.15 -14.65
C GLU A 131 1.60 -1.29 -14.82
N GLU A 132 2.87 -1.53 -14.53
CA GLU A 132 3.46 -2.88 -14.53
C GLU A 132 2.88 -3.76 -13.41
N ALA A 133 2.67 -3.22 -12.21
CA ALA A 133 1.99 -3.92 -11.14
C ALA A 133 0.56 -4.33 -11.54
N CYS A 134 -0.19 -3.40 -12.14
CA CYS A 134 -1.53 -3.67 -12.66
C CYS A 134 -1.54 -4.75 -13.75
N ARG A 135 -0.57 -4.75 -14.67
CA ARG A 135 -0.44 -5.77 -15.72
C ARG A 135 -0.19 -7.17 -15.14
N LYS A 136 0.72 -7.27 -14.17
CA LYS A 136 1.01 -8.54 -13.46
C LYS A 136 -0.21 -9.06 -12.72
N LEU A 137 -0.92 -8.18 -12.02
CA LEU A 137 -2.16 -8.53 -11.32
C LEU A 137 -3.24 -9.01 -12.29
N HIS A 138 -3.43 -8.33 -13.41
CA HIS A 138 -4.40 -8.72 -14.42
C HIS A 138 -4.12 -10.14 -14.95
N ALA A 139 -2.86 -10.45 -15.30
CA ALA A 139 -2.47 -11.77 -15.76
C ALA A 139 -2.75 -12.86 -14.70
N ARG A 140 -2.37 -12.60 -13.44
CA ARG A 140 -2.62 -13.51 -12.30
C ARG A 140 -4.12 -13.71 -12.06
N TRP A 141 -4.92 -12.67 -12.14
CA TRP A 141 -6.37 -12.75 -11.93
C TRP A 141 -7.08 -13.47 -13.08
N ALA A 142 -6.66 -13.25 -14.32
CA ALA A 142 -7.14 -14.02 -15.46
C ALA A 142 -6.84 -15.52 -15.31
N GLU A 143 -5.66 -15.88 -14.80
CA GLU A 143 -5.31 -17.27 -14.49
C GLU A 143 -6.19 -17.88 -13.39
N ARG A 144 -6.43 -17.14 -12.31
CA ARG A 144 -7.37 -17.57 -11.24
C ARG A 144 -8.75 -17.85 -11.78
N LEU A 145 -9.30 -16.95 -12.59
CA LEU A 145 -10.61 -17.12 -13.22
C LEU A 145 -10.67 -18.36 -14.12
N ARG A 146 -9.62 -18.63 -14.91
CA ARG A 146 -9.52 -19.87 -15.71
C ARG A 146 -9.54 -21.12 -14.83
N GLY A 147 -8.98 -21.04 -13.63
CA GLY A 147 -9.03 -22.10 -12.61
C GLY A 147 -10.29 -22.09 -11.73
N HIS A 148 -11.34 -21.35 -12.10
CA HIS A 148 -12.57 -21.19 -11.30
C HIS A 148 -12.35 -20.64 -9.88
N GLN A 149 -11.25 -19.92 -9.66
CA GLN A 149 -10.95 -19.25 -8.40
C GLN A 149 -11.44 -17.80 -8.44
N GLY A 150 -11.92 -17.30 -7.30
CA GLY A 150 -12.32 -15.90 -7.16
C GLY A 150 -11.14 -14.92 -7.25
N ILE A 151 -11.41 -13.71 -7.71
CA ILE A 151 -10.44 -12.60 -7.74
C ILE A 151 -10.39 -11.96 -6.33
N PRO A 152 -9.20 -11.70 -5.76
CA PRO A 152 -9.11 -10.97 -4.49
C PRO A 152 -9.94 -9.67 -4.53
N ALA A 153 -10.77 -9.47 -3.51
CA ALA A 153 -11.50 -8.22 -3.37
C ALA A 153 -10.50 -7.08 -3.19
N VAL A 154 -10.59 -6.06 -4.03
CA VAL A 154 -9.75 -4.86 -3.99
C VAL A 154 -10.65 -3.65 -4.15
N HIS A 155 -10.39 -2.59 -3.39
CA HIS A 155 -11.19 -1.39 -3.48
C HIS A 155 -11.04 -0.72 -4.86
N MET A 156 -12.15 -0.41 -5.52
CA MET A 156 -12.14 0.09 -6.91
C MET A 156 -11.41 1.44 -7.06
N THR A 157 -11.28 2.23 -6.00
CA THR A 157 -10.55 3.51 -6.01
C THR A 157 -9.10 3.36 -6.39
N PHE A 158 -8.49 2.18 -6.19
CA PHE A 158 -7.12 1.92 -6.60
C PHE A 158 -6.94 2.06 -8.12
N PHE A 159 -7.97 1.79 -8.92
CA PHE A 159 -7.87 1.74 -10.39
C PHE A 159 -8.53 2.94 -11.08
N GLY A 160 -8.79 4.03 -10.34
CA GLY A 160 -9.43 5.22 -10.86
C GLY A 160 -10.91 5.06 -11.21
N GLY A 161 -11.62 6.19 -11.33
CA GLY A 161 -13.04 6.25 -11.68
C GLY A 161 -13.93 7.03 -10.73
N GLY A 162 -13.59 8.29 -10.44
CA GLY A 162 -14.65 9.28 -10.19
C GLY A 162 -15.27 9.60 -11.55
N LYS A 163 -16.60 9.69 -11.60
CA LYS A 163 -17.23 10.50 -12.66
C LYS A 163 -16.72 11.93 -12.59
#